data_AF-A0A9W9FKE7-F1
#
_entry.id   AF-A0A9W9FKE7-F1
#
_cell.length_a   1.000
_cell.length_b   1.000
_cell.length_c   1.000
_cell.angle_alpha   90.00
_cell.angle_beta   90.00
_cell.angle_gamma   90.00
#
_symmetry.space_group_name_H-M   'P 1'
#
loop_
_entity.id
_entity.type
_entity.pdbx_description
1 polymer ?
#
loop_
_entity_poly.entity_id
_entity_poly.type
_entity_poly.pdbx_seq_one_letter_code
_entity_poly.pdbx_strand_id
1 'polypeptide(L)'
;MGRRIFFAQQDKVAKEKRRKHLEQSGYVFGAHANEDAIRDKDKRIPKTKRMYRQYAELWKDFLEQNGIRGYDNGPGSKVPDHQLIKEFLRWYIHSTRGRLSKNGRPVVKSVLSCAERFFSGLEEEMQISVGLEDRKEIFNELALNTKQWIQRSLTAEGTIKKINSLNKSFTRKDFIRTVSSLWQTDHHRFIPGLLKVIILLALQLYLFTRARIGAFIPSHEDKIQRGLRYKIWHWDP
;
A
#
# COMPACT_ATOMS: atom_id res chain seq x y z
N MET A 1 -26.11 -25.13 -34.12
CA MET A 1 -24.81 -25.48 -33.50
C MET A 1 -24.84 -25.16 -32.02
N GLY A 2 -24.55 -26.13 -31.14
CA GLY A 2 -24.79 -26.01 -29.70
C GLY A 2 -23.79 -25.11 -28.96
N ARG A 3 -24.28 -24.34 -27.99
CA ARG A 3 -23.54 -23.39 -27.13
C ARG A 3 -22.22 -23.93 -26.55
N ARG A 4 -22.16 -25.24 -26.27
CA ARG A 4 -20.95 -25.94 -25.76
C ARG A 4 -19.80 -25.97 -26.76
N ILE A 5 -20.08 -26.09 -28.07
CA ILE A 5 -19.07 -26.17 -29.12
C ILE A 5 -18.41 -24.79 -29.31
N PHE A 6 -19.21 -23.72 -29.26
CA PHE A 6 -18.74 -22.34 -29.36
C PHE A 6 -17.75 -21.97 -28.24
N PHE A 7 -18.07 -22.28 -26.99
CA PHE A 7 -17.16 -22.02 -25.86
C PHE A 7 -15.90 -22.89 -25.91
N ALA A 8 -15.99 -24.15 -26.35
CA ALA A 8 -14.82 -25.01 -26.52
C ALA A 8 -13.87 -24.49 -27.61
N GLN A 9 -14.42 -23.91 -28.68
CA GLN A 9 -13.64 -23.30 -29.77
C GLN A 9 -12.97 -22.00 -29.32
N GLN A 10 -13.67 -21.14 -28.58
CA GLN A 10 -13.09 -19.95 -27.97
C GLN A 10 -11.98 -20.28 -26.96
N ASP A 11 -12.14 -21.35 -26.17
CA ASP A 11 -11.13 -21.76 -25.19
C ASP A 11 -9.85 -22.28 -25.87
N LYS A 12 -9.97 -22.98 -27.01
CA LYS A 12 -8.82 -23.37 -27.84
C LYS A 12 -8.08 -22.14 -28.39
N VAL A 13 -8.79 -21.17 -28.95
CA VAL A 13 -8.21 -19.92 -29.46
C VAL A 13 -7.52 -19.13 -28.34
N ALA A 14 -8.10 -19.09 -27.15
CA ALA A 14 -7.52 -18.42 -25.98
C ALA A 14 -6.26 -19.12 -25.45
N LYS A 15 -6.19 -20.45 -25.52
CA LYS A 15 -4.98 -21.22 -25.16
C LYS A 15 -3.85 -20.97 -26.15
N GLU A 16 -4.17 -20.90 -27.44
CA GLU A 16 -3.18 -20.68 -28.49
C GLU A 16 -2.62 -19.25 -28.47
N LYS A 17 -3.47 -18.25 -28.24
CA LYS A 17 -3.00 -16.86 -27.98
C LYS A 17 -2.07 -16.78 -26.77
N ARG A 18 -2.38 -17.49 -25.68
CA ARG A 18 -1.52 -17.54 -24.50
C ARG A 18 -0.16 -18.16 -24.80
N ARG A 19 -0.10 -19.26 -25.57
CA ARG A 19 1.18 -19.87 -25.99
C ARG A 19 2.05 -18.91 -26.79
N LYS A 20 1.49 -18.29 -27.83
CA LYS A 20 2.21 -17.29 -28.65
C LYS A 20 2.72 -16.11 -27.82
N HIS A 21 1.93 -15.66 -26.85
CA HIS A 21 2.37 -14.58 -25.96
C HIS A 21 3.52 -15.03 -25.03
N LEU A 22 3.47 -16.24 -24.47
CA LEU A 22 4.54 -16.78 -23.64
C LEU A 22 5.85 -16.87 -24.42
N GLU A 23 5.79 -17.39 -25.65
CA GLU A 23 6.92 -17.46 -26.59
C GLU A 23 7.51 -16.07 -26.88
N GLN A 24 6.67 -15.07 -27.19
CA GLN A 24 7.12 -13.70 -27.45
C GLN A 24 7.70 -13.01 -26.22
N SER A 25 7.19 -13.33 -25.02
CA SER A 25 7.65 -12.74 -23.77
C SER A 25 8.96 -13.33 -23.25
N GLY A 26 9.45 -14.42 -23.85
CA GLY A 26 10.62 -15.15 -23.36
C GLY A 26 10.36 -15.86 -22.02
N TYR A 27 9.11 -16.19 -21.71
CA TYR A 27 8.77 -16.87 -20.46
C TYR A 27 9.37 -18.28 -20.45
N VAL A 28 10.22 -18.55 -19.46
CA VAL A 28 10.81 -19.87 -19.22
C VAL A 28 10.28 -20.43 -17.91
N PHE A 29 9.61 -21.59 -17.99
CA PHE A 29 9.08 -22.26 -16.82
C PHE A 29 10.22 -22.65 -15.87
N GLY A 30 10.12 -22.22 -14.61
CA GLY A 30 11.12 -22.53 -13.58
C GLY A 30 12.39 -21.68 -13.62
N ALA A 31 12.48 -20.66 -14.47
CA ALA A 31 13.66 -19.78 -14.54
C ALA A 31 13.99 -19.09 -13.19
N HIS A 32 12.98 -18.86 -12.36
CA HIS A 32 13.11 -18.26 -11.03
C HIS A 32 12.96 -19.28 -9.90
N ALA A 33 12.98 -20.59 -10.18
CA ALA A 33 12.67 -21.61 -9.18
C ALA A 33 13.60 -21.55 -7.95
N ASN A 34 14.88 -21.24 -8.15
CA ASN A 34 15.84 -21.09 -7.06
C ASN A 34 15.64 -19.79 -6.26
N GLU A 35 15.23 -18.70 -6.92
CA GLU A 35 14.93 -17.42 -6.28
C GLU A 35 13.62 -17.51 -5.49
N ASP A 36 12.57 -18.10 -6.09
CA ASP A 36 11.24 -18.29 -5.50
C ASP A 36 11.23 -19.36 -4.38
N ALA A 37 12.20 -20.29 -4.38
CA ALA A 37 12.38 -21.25 -3.30
C ALA A 37 12.89 -20.60 -2.00
N ILE A 38 13.55 -19.44 -2.08
CA ILE A 38 14.00 -18.68 -0.92
C ILE A 38 12.80 -17.93 -0.35
N ARG A 39 12.22 -18.47 0.73
CA ARG A 39 11.24 -17.75 1.53
C ARG A 39 11.96 -16.64 2.29
N ASP A 40 12.02 -15.43 1.72
CA ASP A 40 12.52 -14.20 2.36
C ASP A 40 11.58 -13.73 3.49
N LYS A 41 11.26 -14.61 4.46
CA LYS A 41 10.40 -14.32 5.60
C LYS A 41 10.99 -13.22 6.49
N ASP A 42 12.32 -13.11 6.49
CA ASP A 42 13.08 -12.26 7.42
C ASP A 42 13.77 -11.05 6.76
N LYS A 43 13.80 -10.94 5.43
CA LYS A 43 14.35 -9.78 4.72
C LYS A 43 13.32 -8.67 4.54
N ARG A 44 12.78 -8.18 5.66
CA ARG A 44 11.92 -7.00 5.63
C ARG A 44 12.77 -5.74 5.52
N ILE A 45 12.45 -4.91 4.54
CA ILE A 45 13.13 -3.63 4.28
C ILE A 45 13.06 -2.77 5.54
N PRO A 46 14.13 -2.02 5.92
CA PRO A 46 14.15 -1.19 7.13
C PRO A 46 12.94 -0.24 7.27
N LYS A 47 12.45 0.28 6.15
CA LYS A 47 11.24 1.11 6.09
C LYS A 47 10.00 0.39 6.59
N THR A 48 9.86 -0.89 6.27
CA THR A 48 8.74 -1.74 6.70
C THR A 48 8.85 -2.01 8.20
N LYS A 49 10.05 -2.32 8.71
CA LYS A 49 10.29 -2.49 10.16
C LYS A 49 9.93 -1.23 10.95
N ARG A 50 10.36 -0.05 10.46
CA ARG A 50 10.00 1.25 11.06
C ARG A 50 8.49 1.46 11.11
N MET A 51 7.77 1.06 10.06
CA MET A 51 6.30 1.13 10.08
C MET A 51 5.71 0.20 11.14
N TYR A 52 6.17 -1.04 11.24
CA TYR A 52 5.66 -1.97 12.26
C TYR A 52 5.89 -1.48 13.69
N ARG A 53 7.06 -0.88 13.95
CA ARG A 53 7.34 -0.22 15.23
C ARG A 53 6.31 0.84 15.59
N GLN A 54 5.92 1.69 14.65
CA GLN A 54 4.91 2.72 14.90
C GLN A 54 3.55 2.12 15.33
N TYR A 55 3.16 0.97 14.80
CA TYR A 55 1.92 0.31 15.22
C TYR A 55 2.06 -0.43 16.55
N ALA A 56 3.24 -0.92 16.90
CA ALA A 56 3.53 -1.44 18.24
C ALA A 56 3.54 -0.30 19.29
N GLU A 57 4.01 0.89 18.93
CA GLU A 57 3.93 2.09 19.78
C GLU A 57 2.47 2.51 20.01
N LEU A 58 1.65 2.58 18.95
CA LEU A 58 0.20 2.86 19.10
C LEU A 58 -0.52 1.85 20.01
N TRP A 59 -0.09 0.59 19.98
CA TRP A 59 -0.61 -0.42 20.89
C TRP A 59 -0.22 -0.15 22.35
N LYS A 60 1.03 0.25 22.60
CA LYS A 60 1.48 0.65 23.95
C LYS A 60 0.72 1.88 24.46
N ASP A 61 0.52 2.88 23.61
CA ASP A 61 -0.28 4.06 23.96
C ASP A 61 -1.71 3.68 24.37
N PHE A 62 -2.33 2.76 23.62
CA PHE A 62 -3.65 2.22 23.95
C PHE A 62 -3.65 1.51 25.31
N LEU A 63 -2.67 0.64 25.57
CA LEU A 63 -2.57 -0.08 26.85
C LEU A 63 -2.37 0.87 28.02
N GLU A 64 -1.49 1.86 27.87
CA GLU A 64 -1.19 2.86 28.91
C GLU A 64 -2.42 3.71 29.23
N GLN A 65 -3.11 4.23 28.21
CA GLN A 65 -4.33 5.03 28.39
C GLN A 65 -5.45 4.28 29.11
N ASN A 66 -5.51 2.96 28.95
CA ASN A 66 -6.54 2.12 29.55
C ASN A 66 -6.06 1.36 30.81
N GLY A 67 -4.83 1.63 31.29
CA GLY A 67 -4.27 1.01 32.49
C GLY A 67 -4.04 -0.51 32.38
N ILE A 68 -3.91 -1.04 31.17
CA ILE A 68 -3.82 -2.48 30.90
C ILE A 68 -2.36 -2.94 31.03
N ARG A 69 -2.11 -3.93 31.90
CA ARG A 69 -0.76 -4.43 32.23
C ARG A 69 -0.52 -5.86 31.75
N GLY A 70 0.77 -6.23 31.65
CA GLY A 70 1.21 -7.58 31.31
C GLY A 70 1.55 -7.78 29.83
N TYR A 71 1.72 -6.69 29.08
CA TYR A 71 2.10 -6.67 27.67
C TYR A 71 3.46 -5.99 27.47
N ASP A 72 4.47 -6.46 28.20
CA ASP A 72 5.84 -5.93 28.13
C ASP A 72 6.57 -6.44 26.87
N ASN A 73 7.74 -5.86 26.57
CA ASN A 73 8.58 -6.33 25.48
C ASN A 73 9.26 -7.66 25.89
N GLY A 74 9.05 -8.74 25.14
CA GLY A 74 9.87 -9.95 25.22
C GLY A 74 9.10 -11.27 25.35
N PRO A 75 9.83 -12.39 25.25
CA PRO A 75 9.27 -13.73 25.35
C PRO A 75 8.74 -13.96 26.78
N GLY A 76 7.42 -14.06 26.92
CA GLY A 76 6.73 -14.19 28.22
C GLY A 76 5.64 -13.14 28.44
N SER A 77 5.57 -12.14 27.56
CA SER A 77 4.47 -11.17 27.51
C SER A 77 3.12 -11.87 27.22
N LYS A 78 2.02 -11.36 27.79
CA LYS A 78 0.69 -11.92 27.51
C LYS A 78 0.36 -11.80 26.03
N VAL A 79 -0.30 -12.82 25.50
CA VAL A 79 -0.86 -12.75 24.14
C VAL A 79 -2.22 -12.03 24.22
N PRO A 80 -2.46 -10.97 23.45
CA PRO A 80 -3.76 -10.30 23.45
C PRO A 80 -4.79 -11.21 22.79
N ASP A 81 -5.95 -11.33 23.43
CA ASP A 81 -7.07 -12.06 22.85
C ASP A 81 -7.76 -11.24 21.74
N HIS A 82 -8.64 -11.89 20.99
CA HIS A 82 -9.37 -11.22 19.92
C HIS A 82 -10.27 -10.07 20.43
N GLN A 83 -10.72 -10.09 21.69
CA GLN A 83 -11.58 -9.03 22.24
C GLN A 83 -10.78 -7.75 22.44
N LEU A 84 -9.61 -7.85 23.07
CA LEU A 84 -8.72 -6.73 23.31
C LEU A 84 -8.19 -6.14 22.00
N ILE A 85 -7.91 -6.99 21.01
CA ILE A 85 -7.50 -6.51 19.68
C ILE A 85 -8.65 -5.75 18.99
N LYS A 86 -9.90 -6.21 19.13
CA LYS A 86 -11.07 -5.48 18.60
C LYS A 86 -11.24 -4.12 19.28
N GLU A 87 -11.04 -4.03 20.59
CA GLU A 87 -11.09 -2.77 21.33
C GLU A 87 -9.97 -1.81 20.90
N PHE A 88 -8.75 -2.31 20.71
CA PHE A 88 -7.67 -1.52 20.14
C PHE A 88 -8.01 -0.97 18.75
N LEU A 89 -8.60 -1.80 17.86
CA LEU A 89 -9.00 -1.33 16.53
C LEU A 89 -10.10 -0.28 16.60
N ARG A 90 -11.05 -0.38 17.55
CA ARG A 90 -12.06 0.66 17.81
C ARG A 90 -11.38 1.93 18.30
N TRP A 91 -10.50 1.85 19.29
CA TRP A 91 -9.72 2.97 19.78
C TRP A 91 -8.96 3.65 18.63
N TYR A 92 -8.26 2.90 17.78
CA TYR A 92 -7.53 3.41 16.62
C TYR A 92 -8.44 4.17 15.64
N ILE A 93 -9.64 3.64 15.35
CA ILE A 93 -10.60 4.28 14.46
C ILE A 93 -11.07 5.63 15.03
N HIS A 94 -11.22 5.71 16.35
CA HIS A 94 -11.68 6.91 17.04
C HIS A 94 -10.55 7.92 17.30
N SER A 95 -9.31 7.46 17.46
CA SER A 95 -8.14 8.32 17.67
C SER A 95 -7.49 8.82 16.38
N THR A 96 -7.77 8.17 15.23
CA THR A 96 -7.14 8.50 13.94
C THR A 96 -8.07 9.26 13.00
N ARG A 97 -7.58 10.37 12.44
CA ARG A 97 -8.30 11.12 11.40
C ARG A 97 -8.04 10.56 10.00
N GLY A 98 -9.04 9.89 9.43
CA GLY A 98 -9.07 9.43 8.05
C GLY A 98 -9.28 10.57 7.04
N ARG A 99 -8.69 10.44 5.84
CA ARG A 99 -8.72 11.46 4.78
C ARG A 99 -9.92 11.36 3.83
N LEU A 100 -10.50 10.17 3.71
CA LEU A 100 -11.46 9.85 2.63
C LEU A 100 -12.92 9.92 3.07
N SER A 101 -13.21 9.64 4.34
CA SER A 101 -14.57 9.65 4.84
C SER A 101 -14.97 11.05 5.30
N LYS A 102 -16.21 11.47 5.00
CA LYS A 102 -16.74 12.78 5.40
C LYS A 102 -16.79 12.97 6.92
N ASN A 103 -16.96 11.88 7.68
CA ASN A 103 -16.94 11.90 9.15
C ASN A 103 -15.52 11.96 9.74
N GLY A 104 -14.49 12.09 8.90
CA GLY A 104 -13.10 12.14 9.34
C GLY A 104 -12.55 10.81 9.89
N ARG A 105 -13.31 9.71 9.85
CA ARG A 105 -12.84 8.40 10.30
C ARG A 105 -12.08 7.64 9.21
N PRO A 106 -11.18 6.70 9.57
CA PRO A 106 -10.54 5.82 8.61
C PRO A 106 -11.54 4.96 7.83
N VAL A 107 -11.18 4.60 6.59
CA VAL A 107 -11.98 3.67 5.77
C VAL A 107 -11.55 2.23 6.03
N VAL A 108 -12.39 1.26 5.66
CA VAL A 108 -12.13 -0.19 5.83
C VAL A 108 -10.71 -0.59 5.42
N LYS A 109 -10.24 -0.13 4.26
CA LYS A 109 -8.89 -0.44 3.77
C LYS A 109 -7.77 0.08 4.69
N SER A 110 -7.95 1.25 5.30
CA SER A 110 -6.99 1.80 6.24
C SER A 110 -6.95 1.01 7.55
N VAL A 111 -8.10 0.53 8.03
CA VAL A 111 -8.19 -0.29 9.24
C VAL A 111 -7.61 -1.69 9.00
N LEU A 112 -7.87 -2.29 7.83
CA LEU A 112 -7.25 -3.56 7.45
C LEU A 112 -5.72 -3.46 7.42
N SER A 113 -5.19 -2.42 6.77
CA SER A 113 -3.73 -2.20 6.75
C SER A 113 -3.16 -1.90 8.14
N CYS A 114 -3.92 -1.26 9.03
CA CYS A 114 -3.54 -1.12 10.43
C CYS A 114 -3.43 -2.48 11.12
N ALA A 115 -4.44 -3.35 10.98
CA ALA A 115 -4.43 -4.68 11.58
C ALA A 115 -3.25 -5.54 11.10
N GLU A 116 -2.97 -5.55 9.79
CA GLU A 116 -1.80 -6.24 9.21
C GLU A 116 -0.48 -5.82 9.84
N ARG A 117 -0.28 -4.49 9.93
CA ARG A 117 0.94 -3.88 10.45
C ARG A 117 1.05 -4.06 11.95
N PHE A 118 -0.07 -4.04 12.66
CA PHE A 118 -0.15 -4.32 14.08
C PHE A 118 0.30 -5.74 14.40
N PHE A 119 -0.27 -6.77 13.73
CA PHE A 119 0.17 -8.16 13.95
C PHE A 119 1.66 -8.35 13.63
N SER A 120 2.13 -7.71 12.57
CA SER A 120 3.54 -7.74 12.20
C SER A 120 4.43 -7.02 13.24
N GLY A 121 3.95 -5.92 13.82
CA GLY A 121 4.65 -5.18 14.87
C GLY A 121 4.70 -5.90 16.21
N LEU A 122 3.61 -6.58 16.60
CA LEU A 122 3.63 -7.44 17.79
C LEU A 122 4.66 -8.56 17.67
N GLU A 123 4.71 -9.21 16.52
CA GLU A 123 5.61 -10.34 16.28
C GLU A 123 7.08 -9.87 16.23
N GLU A 124 7.38 -8.74 15.57
CA GLU A 124 8.75 -8.25 15.46
C GLU A 124 9.26 -7.51 16.70
N GLU A 125 8.50 -6.54 17.21
CA GLU A 125 8.99 -5.60 18.22
C GLU A 125 8.70 -6.06 19.63
N MET A 126 7.61 -6.80 19.85
CA MET A 126 7.21 -7.28 21.17
C MET A 126 7.48 -8.78 21.37
N GLN A 127 7.84 -9.51 20.30
CA GLN A 127 8.02 -10.96 20.29
C GLN A 127 6.75 -11.71 20.72
N ILE A 128 5.58 -11.13 20.41
CA ILE A 128 4.25 -11.69 20.72
C ILE A 128 3.65 -12.28 19.45
N SER A 129 3.44 -13.59 19.44
CA SER A 129 2.78 -14.28 18.33
C SER A 129 1.31 -14.53 18.66
N VAL A 130 0.43 -13.70 18.09
CA VAL A 130 -1.03 -13.94 18.15
C VAL A 130 -1.39 -15.21 17.38
N GLY A 131 -2.20 -16.08 17.98
CA GLY A 131 -2.63 -17.34 17.38
C GLY A 131 -3.33 -17.17 16.03
N LEU A 132 -3.20 -18.16 15.15
CA LEU A 132 -3.80 -18.10 13.82
C LEU A 132 -5.33 -17.97 13.85
N GLU A 133 -6.00 -18.53 14.86
CA GLU A 133 -7.47 -18.45 14.97
C GLU A 133 -7.94 -17.04 15.34
N ASP A 134 -7.30 -16.37 16.32
CA ASP A 134 -7.60 -14.97 16.65
C ASP A 134 -7.25 -14.03 15.48
N ARG A 135 -6.10 -14.28 14.81
CA ARG A 135 -5.74 -13.57 13.58
C ARG A 135 -6.83 -13.76 12.53
N LYS A 136 -7.28 -14.99 12.27
CA LYS A 136 -8.38 -15.29 11.34
C LYS A 136 -9.73 -14.75 11.79
N GLU A 137 -9.98 -14.46 13.06
CA GLU A 137 -11.25 -13.83 13.43
C GLU A 137 -11.27 -12.35 13.00
N ILE A 138 -10.11 -11.72 13.06
CA ILE A 138 -9.90 -10.28 12.84
C ILE A 138 -9.53 -9.97 11.38
N PHE A 139 -8.67 -10.80 10.78
CA PHE A 139 -7.94 -10.58 9.54
C PHE A 139 -7.57 -11.87 8.80
N ASN A 140 -8.06 -12.06 7.57
CA ASN A 140 -7.65 -13.15 6.69
C ASN A 140 -7.80 -12.75 5.23
N GLU A 141 -6.69 -12.81 4.48
CA GLU A 141 -6.62 -12.55 3.05
C GLU A 141 -6.94 -13.79 2.20
N LEU A 142 -6.92 -15.00 2.76
CA LEU A 142 -6.89 -16.22 1.95
C LEU A 142 -8.26 -16.83 1.59
N ALA A 143 -9.37 -16.33 2.14
CA ALA A 143 -10.68 -16.96 1.95
C ALA A 143 -11.69 -16.01 1.30
N LEU A 144 -12.00 -16.28 0.03
CA LEU A 144 -12.97 -15.54 -0.80
C LEU A 144 -14.39 -15.38 -0.16
N ASN A 145 -14.70 -16.11 0.92
CA ASN A 145 -16.03 -16.15 1.55
C ASN A 145 -16.09 -15.66 3.02
N THR A 146 -14.97 -15.27 3.63
CA THR A 146 -14.91 -14.81 5.04
C THR A 146 -14.42 -13.38 5.14
N LYS A 147 -15.26 -12.44 4.68
CA LYS A 147 -15.07 -11.00 4.97
C LYS A 147 -15.34 -10.78 6.46
N GLN A 148 -14.28 -10.81 7.27
CA GLN A 148 -14.30 -10.84 8.74
C GLN A 148 -14.71 -9.52 9.41
N TRP A 149 -14.82 -9.58 10.75
CA TRP A 149 -15.41 -8.59 11.66
C TRP A 149 -15.18 -7.12 11.28
N ILE A 150 -13.97 -6.74 10.85
CA ILE A 150 -13.67 -5.36 10.39
C ILE A 150 -14.58 -4.94 9.23
N GLN A 151 -14.78 -5.80 8.23
CA GLN A 151 -15.64 -5.46 7.09
C GLN A 151 -17.13 -5.69 7.39
N ARG A 152 -17.50 -6.72 8.16
CA ARG A 152 -18.91 -7.01 8.46
C ARG A 152 -19.44 -6.16 9.61
N SER A 153 -18.88 -6.32 10.79
CA SER A 153 -19.36 -5.71 12.03
C SER A 153 -19.11 -4.20 12.05
N LEU A 154 -17.88 -3.73 11.83
CA LEU A 154 -17.61 -2.28 11.88
C LEU A 154 -18.28 -1.48 10.76
N THR A 155 -18.63 -2.12 9.64
CA THR A 155 -19.43 -1.48 8.59
C THR A 155 -20.92 -1.51 8.91
N ALA A 156 -21.43 -2.61 9.48
CA ALA A 156 -22.82 -2.72 9.94
C ALA A 156 -23.12 -1.76 11.10
N GLU A 157 -22.17 -1.59 12.02
CA GLU A 157 -22.21 -0.60 13.11
C GLU A 157 -22.14 0.86 12.59
N GLY A 158 -21.86 1.07 11.29
CA GLY A 158 -21.67 2.41 10.71
C GLY A 158 -20.38 3.11 11.15
N THR A 159 -19.52 2.43 11.91
CA THR A 159 -18.28 2.95 12.48
C THR A 159 -17.30 3.35 11.39
N ILE A 160 -17.18 2.54 10.33
CA ILE A 160 -16.32 2.79 9.17
C ILE A 160 -17.09 2.58 7.86
N LYS A 161 -16.66 3.31 6.81
CA LYS A 161 -17.29 3.22 5.48
C LYS A 161 -16.37 2.53 4.48
N LYS A 162 -16.96 1.67 3.66
CA LYS A 162 -16.30 1.13 2.47
C LYS A 162 -16.34 2.17 1.35
N ILE A 163 -15.31 3.00 1.30
CA ILE A 163 -15.15 4.00 0.25
C ILE A 163 -14.03 3.50 -0.66
N ASN A 164 -14.38 3.23 -1.91
CA ASN A 164 -13.38 3.12 -2.96
C ASN A 164 -12.94 4.54 -3.29
N SER A 165 -11.64 4.83 -3.23
CA SER A 165 -11.13 6.10 -3.72
C SER A 165 -11.59 6.27 -5.16
N LEU A 166 -12.33 7.35 -5.46
CA LEU A 166 -12.55 7.74 -6.84
C LEU A 166 -11.19 7.82 -7.52
N ASN A 167 -11.01 7.07 -8.59
CA ASN A 167 -9.82 7.15 -9.43
C ASN A 167 -9.85 8.52 -10.11
N LYS A 168 -9.42 9.56 -9.39
CA LYS A 168 -9.19 10.89 -9.94
C LYS A 168 -7.86 10.82 -10.69
N SER A 169 -7.86 10.12 -11.81
CA SER A 169 -6.73 10.13 -12.72
C SER A 169 -6.55 11.55 -13.21
N PHE A 170 -5.32 12.06 -13.12
CA PHE A 170 -4.96 13.34 -13.70
C PHE A 170 -5.10 13.22 -15.23
N THR A 171 -6.07 13.95 -15.79
CA THR A 171 -6.39 13.87 -17.22
C THR A 171 -5.63 14.90 -18.04
N ARG A 172 -5.65 14.76 -19.38
CA ARG A 172 -5.12 15.79 -20.30
C ARG A 172 -5.76 17.16 -20.04
N LYS A 173 -7.05 17.21 -19.72
CA LYS A 173 -7.77 18.46 -19.42
C LYS A 173 -7.25 19.12 -18.14
N ASP A 174 -7.00 18.31 -17.10
CA ASP A 174 -6.41 18.78 -15.85
C ASP A 174 -4.99 19.33 -16.05
N PHE A 175 -4.22 18.69 -16.92
CA PHE A 175 -2.90 19.18 -17.31
C PHE A 175 -2.95 20.53 -18.00
N ILE A 176 -3.74 20.67 -19.07
CA ILE A 176 -3.85 21.95 -19.80
C ILE A 176 -4.30 23.07 -18.85
N ARG A 177 -5.26 22.79 -17.97
CA ARG A 177 -5.74 23.76 -16.98
C ARG A 177 -4.65 24.13 -15.96
N THR A 178 -3.92 23.15 -15.45
CA THR A 178 -2.84 23.35 -14.48
C THR A 178 -1.69 24.17 -15.08
N VAL A 179 -1.26 23.81 -16.29
CA VAL A 179 -0.20 24.53 -17.01
C VAL A 179 -0.63 25.96 -17.33
N SER A 180 -1.84 26.14 -17.86
CA SER A 180 -2.36 27.49 -18.14
C SER A 180 -2.38 28.37 -16.89
N SER A 181 -2.85 27.82 -15.75
CA SER A 181 -2.86 28.56 -14.48
C SER A 181 -1.46 28.86 -13.94
N LEU A 182 -0.50 27.95 -14.12
CA LEU A 182 0.89 28.13 -13.66
C LEU A 182 1.57 29.29 -14.39
N TRP A 183 1.25 29.50 -15.67
CA TRP A 183 1.84 30.53 -16.52
C TRP A 183 1.06 31.85 -16.55
N GLN A 184 -0.23 31.86 -16.17
CA GLN A 184 -1.05 33.08 -16.15
C GLN A 184 -0.77 33.99 -14.94
N THR A 185 -0.20 33.48 -13.86
CA THR A 185 0.04 34.26 -12.63
C THR A 185 1.52 34.20 -12.25
N ASP A 186 2.24 35.29 -12.47
CA ASP A 186 3.57 35.50 -11.89
C ASP A 186 3.43 35.92 -10.43
N HIS A 187 3.15 34.92 -9.59
CA HIS A 187 3.12 35.12 -8.16
C HIS A 187 4.56 35.11 -7.63
N HIS A 188 5.15 36.30 -7.44
CA HIS A 188 6.49 36.51 -6.88
C HIS A 188 6.76 35.75 -5.57
N ARG A 189 5.69 35.39 -4.85
CA ARG A 189 5.71 34.65 -3.58
C ARG A 189 5.53 33.13 -3.69
N PHE A 190 4.96 32.62 -4.78
CA PHE A 190 4.39 31.27 -4.78
C PHE A 190 5.22 30.25 -5.55
N ILE A 191 5.79 30.58 -6.72
CA ILE A 191 6.65 29.67 -7.51
C ILE A 191 7.60 30.49 -8.41
N PRO A 192 8.93 30.51 -8.15
CA PRO A 192 9.92 31.16 -9.03
C PRO A 192 9.90 30.58 -10.45
N GLY A 193 10.30 31.37 -11.46
CA GLY A 193 10.24 30.96 -12.88
C GLY A 193 10.93 29.62 -13.18
N LEU A 194 12.10 29.37 -12.60
CA LEU A 194 12.79 28.07 -12.74
C LEU A 194 11.96 26.90 -12.18
N LEU A 195 11.28 27.10 -11.05
CA LEU A 195 10.44 26.08 -10.45
C LEU A 195 9.20 25.79 -11.30
N LYS A 196 8.66 26.79 -12.02
CA LYS A 196 7.58 26.59 -13.00
C LYS A 196 8.02 25.64 -14.13
N VAL A 197 9.23 25.84 -14.66
CA VAL A 197 9.82 24.98 -15.71
C VAL A 197 10.01 23.55 -15.21
N ILE A 198 10.55 23.39 -14.01
CA ILE A 198 10.77 22.06 -13.40
C ILE A 198 9.44 21.33 -13.16
N ILE A 199 8.43 22.02 -12.62
CA ILE A 199 7.10 21.44 -12.39
C ILE A 199 6.45 21.04 -13.72
N LEU A 200 6.56 21.89 -14.76
CA LEU A 200 6.03 21.59 -16.09
C LEU A 200 6.65 20.31 -16.66
N LEU A 201 7.98 20.20 -16.60
CA LEU A 201 8.71 19.02 -17.07
C LEU A 201 8.28 17.77 -16.31
N ALA A 202 8.15 17.84 -14.98
CA ALA A 202 7.72 16.72 -14.16
C ALA A 202 6.28 16.27 -14.50
N LEU A 203 5.35 17.21 -14.73
CA LEU A 203 3.98 16.92 -15.14
C LEU A 203 3.92 16.28 -16.53
N GLN A 204 4.72 16.75 -17.49
CA GLN A 204 4.82 16.15 -18.82
C GLN A 204 5.35 14.72 -18.74
N LEU A 205 6.46 14.50 -18.01
CA LEU A 205 7.02 13.17 -17.82
C LEU A 205 6.02 12.22 -17.15
N TYR A 206 5.29 12.69 -16.13
CA TYR A 206 4.21 11.91 -15.50
C TYR A 206 3.13 11.51 -16.52
N LEU A 207 2.67 12.42 -17.38
CA LEU A 207 1.63 12.10 -18.36
C LEU A 207 2.09 11.07 -19.41
N PHE A 208 3.30 11.22 -19.94
CA PHE A 208 3.80 10.37 -21.01
C PHE A 208 4.24 8.99 -20.53
N THR A 209 4.79 8.89 -19.33
CA THR A 209 5.35 7.63 -18.82
C THR A 209 4.48 6.96 -17.76
N ARG A 210 3.52 7.71 -17.17
CA ARG A 210 2.78 7.33 -15.95
C ARG A 210 3.67 6.96 -14.76
N ALA A 211 4.96 7.27 -14.80
CA ALA A 211 5.86 6.96 -13.71
C ALA A 211 5.55 7.83 -12.49
N ARG A 212 5.72 7.27 -11.30
CA ARG A 212 5.44 7.96 -10.03
C ARG A 212 6.48 9.06 -9.81
N ILE A 213 6.13 10.12 -9.08
CA ILE A 213 7.02 11.24 -8.83
C ILE A 213 8.37 10.82 -8.21
N GLY A 214 8.38 9.80 -7.35
CA GLY A 214 9.61 9.25 -6.76
C GLY A 214 10.55 8.56 -7.75
N ALA A 215 10.12 8.24 -8.96
CA ALA A 215 10.99 7.76 -10.03
C ALA A 215 11.81 8.91 -10.64
N PHE A 216 11.25 10.11 -10.66
CA PHE A 216 11.89 11.30 -11.22
C PHE A 216 12.66 12.10 -10.17
N ILE A 217 12.05 12.24 -8.99
CA ILE A 217 12.51 13.03 -7.85
C ILE A 217 12.48 12.12 -6.62
N PRO A 218 13.45 11.22 -6.47
CA PRO A 218 13.52 10.32 -5.33
C PRO A 218 13.78 11.09 -4.03
N SER A 219 13.32 10.51 -2.91
CA SER A 219 13.70 10.95 -1.56
C SER A 219 15.22 10.94 -1.41
N HIS A 220 15.74 11.78 -0.50
CA HIS A 220 17.19 11.91 -0.29
C HIS A 220 17.89 10.56 -0.11
N GLU A 221 17.27 9.65 0.63
CA GLU A 221 17.74 8.28 0.89
C GLU A 221 17.89 7.43 -0.39
N ASP A 222 17.07 7.69 -1.41
CA ASP A 222 17.02 6.91 -2.66
C ASP A 222 17.73 7.62 -3.84
N LYS A 223 18.26 8.83 -3.61
CA LYS A 223 18.86 9.66 -4.68
C LYS A 223 20.05 9.01 -5.36
N ILE A 224 20.77 8.10 -4.69
CA ILE A 224 22.00 7.45 -5.19
C ILE A 224 21.71 6.33 -6.21
N GLN A 225 20.51 5.79 -6.26
CA GLN A 225 20.16 4.72 -7.21
C GLN A 225 18.97 5.04 -8.14
N ARG A 226 18.22 6.11 -7.87
CA ARG A 226 17.01 6.48 -8.62
C ARG A 226 17.06 7.94 -9.06
N GLY A 227 16.08 8.36 -9.87
CA GLY A 227 15.89 9.74 -10.31
C GLY A 227 16.37 10.03 -11.72
N LEU A 228 15.88 11.13 -12.30
CA LEU A 228 16.43 11.68 -13.54
C LEU A 228 17.82 12.22 -13.26
N ARG A 229 18.79 11.78 -14.06
CA ARG A 229 20.17 12.24 -13.99
C ARG A 229 20.63 12.74 -15.33
N TYR A 230 21.39 13.82 -15.31
CA TYR A 230 22.21 14.19 -16.44
C TYR A 230 23.36 13.19 -16.52
N LYS A 231 23.56 12.61 -17.71
CA LYS A 231 24.77 11.84 -17.98
C LYS A 231 25.93 12.84 -17.95
N ILE A 232 26.79 12.71 -16.95
CA ILE A 232 28.03 13.48 -16.92
C ILE A 232 28.91 12.85 -17.98
N TRP A 233 29.10 13.56 -19.10
CA TRP A 233 30.13 13.19 -20.06
C TRP A 233 31.45 13.63 -19.45
N HIS A 234 32.29 12.66 -19.06
CA HIS A 234 33.69 12.93 -18.82
C HIS A 234 34.30 13.34 -20.16
N TRP A 235 34.65 14.61 -20.28
CA TRP A 235 35.60 15.04 -21.29
C TRP A 235 36.96 14.61 -20.77
N ASP A 236 37.50 13.54 -21.34
CA ASP A 236 38.93 13.25 -21.19
C ASP A 236 39.69 14.32 -22.00
N PRO A 237 40.63 15.05 -21.38
CA PRO A 237 41.41 16.09 -22.01
C PRO A 237 42.37 15.57 -23.09
#